data_AF-A0A4Q4MJF9-F1
#
_entry.id   AF-A0A4Q4MJF9-F1
#
_cell.length_a   1.000
_cell.length_b   1.000
_cell.length_c   1.000
_cell.angle_alpha   90.00
_cell.angle_beta   90.00
_cell.angle_gamma   90.00
#
_symmetry.space_group_name_H-M   'P 1'
#
loop_
_entity.id
_entity.type
_entity.pdbx_description
1 polymer ?
#
loop_
_entity_poly.entity_id
_entity_poly.type
_entity_poly.pdbx_seq_one_letter_code
_entity_poly.pdbx_strand_id
1 'polypeptide(L)'
;MAFPSTNITFLGHGNQGAQVGHNSGTIANHFHVPAERPETPPQPACFVPFRRDPDFVDRGTLLDQIRQRCAAPASRVALVGLGGVGKSQLAIEHCYRTADQSPDTWVLWAHASNTARLEQSFREIADQVKVRGRKDPQADVFKLVRDWLRDAKNGRWLLVLDNADDAAVLSPTDGGALRQHLSRYIPS
;
A
#
# COMPACT_ATOMS: atom_id res chain seq x y z
N MET A 1 -26.19 5.52 46.53
CA MET A 1 -25.22 6.58 46.88
C MET A 1 -24.43 6.91 45.62
N ALA A 2 -24.36 8.17 45.21
CA ALA A 2 -23.57 8.60 44.05
C ALA A 2 -22.16 8.97 44.54
N PHE A 3 -21.13 8.35 43.97
CA PHE A 3 -19.74 8.74 44.24
C PHE A 3 -19.41 10.00 43.43
N PRO A 4 -18.66 10.96 44.01
CA PRO A 4 -18.22 12.14 43.28
C PRO A 4 -17.30 11.73 42.12
N SER A 5 -17.54 12.29 40.93
CA SER A 5 -16.69 12.11 39.75
C SER A 5 -16.03 13.45 39.38
N THR A 6 -14.80 13.38 38.89
CA THR A 6 -14.03 14.55 38.42
C THR A 6 -13.58 14.29 37.00
N ASN A 7 -13.92 15.21 36.09
CA ASN A 7 -13.50 15.15 34.69
C ASN A 7 -12.44 16.21 34.42
N ILE A 8 -11.32 15.81 33.81
CA ILE A 8 -10.24 16.69 33.36
C ILE A 8 -10.13 16.56 31.85
N THR A 9 -10.22 17.69 31.13
CA THR A 9 -10.11 17.74 29.67
C THR A 9 -8.93 18.61 29.27
N PHE A 10 -8.04 18.07 28.45
CA PHE A 10 -6.91 18.79 27.88
C PHE A 10 -7.21 19.15 26.42
N LEU A 11 -7.02 20.41 26.03
CA LEU A 11 -7.21 20.90 24.66
C LEU A 11 -5.88 21.42 24.11
N GLY A 12 -5.63 21.18 22.82
CA GLY A 12 -4.46 21.71 22.10
C GLY A 12 -3.36 20.68 21.77
N HIS A 13 -2.34 21.13 21.05
CA HIS A 13 -1.19 20.30 20.66
C HIS A 13 -0.05 20.50 21.67
N GLY A 14 0.31 19.44 22.38
CA GLY A 14 1.41 19.42 23.35
C GLY A 14 1.29 18.26 24.34
N ASN A 15 2.39 17.92 25.01
CA ASN A 15 2.35 16.93 26.08
C ASN A 15 1.68 17.53 27.32
N GLN A 16 0.55 16.98 27.72
CA GLN A 16 -0.17 17.38 28.93
C GLN A 16 -0.27 16.18 29.88
N GLY A 17 -0.29 16.46 31.19
CA GLY A 17 -0.37 15.42 32.22
C GLY A 17 -1.32 15.83 33.33
N ALA A 18 -2.01 14.84 33.90
CA ALA A 18 -2.75 14.96 35.15
C ALA A 18 -2.07 14.07 36.19
N GLN A 19 -1.82 14.60 37.39
CA GLN A 19 -1.41 13.80 38.54
C GLN A 19 -2.62 13.62 39.46
N VAL A 20 -2.97 12.36 39.74
CA VAL A 20 -3.98 12.01 40.73
C VAL A 20 -3.24 11.58 42.00
N GLY A 21 -3.62 12.15 43.15
CA GLY A 21 -3.06 11.81 44.46
C GLY A 21 -3.60 10.46 44.96
N HIS A 22 -4.31 10.48 46.09
CA HIS A 22 -4.91 9.26 46.63
C HIS A 22 -6.25 8.96 45.92
N ASN A 23 -6.33 7.84 45.22
CA ASN A 23 -7.56 7.35 44.57
C ASN A 23 -7.79 5.88 44.94
N SER A 24 -8.96 5.57 45.49
CA SER A 24 -9.36 4.22 45.91
C SER A 24 -10.41 3.59 44.97
N GLY A 25 -10.66 4.19 43.80
CA GLY A 25 -11.60 3.76 42.76
C GLY A 25 -10.96 3.65 41.37
N THR A 26 -11.77 3.38 40.35
CA THR A 26 -11.30 3.17 38.96
C THR A 26 -10.95 4.49 38.28
N ILE A 27 -9.79 4.52 37.60
CA ILE A 27 -9.40 5.60 36.69
C ILE A 27 -9.75 5.18 35.26
N ALA A 28 -10.59 5.96 34.58
CA ALA A 28 -10.94 5.77 33.18
C ALA A 28 -10.34 6.90 32.33
N ASN A 29 -9.42 6.56 31.42
CA ASN A 29 -8.81 7.52 30.51
C ASN A 29 -9.49 7.43 29.14
N HIS A 30 -10.08 8.53 28.71
CA HIS A 30 -10.65 8.67 27.37
C HIS A 30 -9.77 9.58 26.52
N PHE A 31 -9.05 8.99 25.56
CA PHE A 31 -8.26 9.74 24.59
C PHE A 31 -9.15 10.15 23.42
N HIS A 32 -9.47 11.44 23.33
CA HIS A 32 -10.12 11.99 22.15
C HIS A 32 -9.06 12.44 21.15
N VAL A 33 -8.59 11.48 20.32
CA VAL A 33 -7.76 11.83 19.17
C VAL A 33 -8.65 12.60 18.20
N PRO A 34 -8.32 13.86 17.84
CA PRO A 34 -9.09 14.59 16.84
C PRO A 34 -9.20 13.72 15.60
N ALA A 35 -10.41 13.53 15.08
CA ALA A 35 -10.59 12.86 13.81
C ALA A 35 -9.69 13.57 12.79
N GLU A 36 -8.76 12.83 12.16
CA GLU A 36 -7.96 13.40 11.07
C GLU A 36 -8.93 14.05 10.08
N ARG A 37 -8.75 15.36 9.84
CA ARG A 37 -9.53 16.04 8.80
C ARG A 37 -9.37 15.22 7.52
N PRO A 38 -10.47 14.87 6.83
CA PRO A 38 -10.38 14.16 5.57
C PRO A 38 -9.47 14.95 4.63
N GLU A 39 -8.30 14.39 4.32
CA GLU A 39 -7.44 14.94 3.29
C GLU A 39 -8.21 14.84 1.95
N THR A 40 -8.04 15.83 1.08
CA THR A 40 -8.60 15.74 -0.28
C THR A 40 -8.07 14.45 -0.93
N PRO A 41 -8.96 13.56 -1.39
CA PRO A 41 -8.56 12.33 -2.05
C PRO A 41 -7.63 12.67 -3.23
N PRO A 42 -6.49 11.97 -3.34
CA PRO A 42 -5.58 12.20 -4.45
C PRO A 42 -6.23 11.68 -5.74
N GLN A 43 -5.86 12.26 -6.89
CA GLN A 43 -6.28 11.75 -8.19
C GLN A 43 -5.36 10.61 -8.65
N PRO A 44 -5.85 9.67 -9.47
CA PRO A 44 -5.02 8.64 -10.08
C PRO A 44 -3.80 9.26 -10.78
N ALA A 45 -2.65 8.64 -10.57
CA ALA A 45 -1.38 9.08 -11.12
C ALA A 45 -0.43 7.90 -11.34
N CYS A 46 0.66 8.17 -12.05
CA CYS A 46 1.71 7.22 -12.33
C CYS A 46 2.89 7.37 -11.36
N PHE A 47 3.07 6.39 -10.47
CA PHE A 47 4.10 6.34 -9.44
C PHE A 47 5.18 5.31 -9.77
N VAL A 48 5.71 5.38 -10.99
CA VAL A 48 6.87 4.58 -11.41
C VAL A 48 8.15 5.33 -11.01
N PRO A 49 9.08 4.72 -10.24
CA PRO A 49 10.28 5.40 -9.76
C PRO A 49 11.38 5.53 -10.84
N PHE A 50 11.10 5.08 -12.05
CA PHE A 50 12.03 5.05 -13.19
C PHE A 50 11.50 5.96 -14.28
N ARG A 51 12.40 6.70 -14.94
CA ARG A 51 12.04 7.47 -16.14
C ARG A 51 11.67 6.52 -17.27
N ARG A 52 10.68 6.93 -18.07
CA ARG A 52 10.39 6.30 -19.35
C ARG A 52 11.62 6.40 -20.25
N ASP A 53 11.99 5.28 -20.85
CA ASP A 53 13.07 5.23 -21.84
C ASP A 53 12.51 5.73 -23.19
N PRO A 54 12.98 6.88 -23.72
CA PRO A 54 12.52 7.38 -25.02
C PRO A 54 12.99 6.50 -26.19
N ASP A 55 14.04 5.70 -25.99
CA ASP A 55 14.61 4.81 -27.00
C ASP A 55 14.10 3.37 -26.86
N PHE A 56 13.04 3.15 -26.07
CA PHE A 56 12.43 1.83 -25.88
C PHE A 56 11.98 1.25 -27.22
N VAL A 57 12.53 0.08 -27.57
CA VAL A 57 12.15 -0.65 -28.78
C VAL A 57 11.12 -1.72 -28.44
N ASP A 58 9.92 -1.59 -29.00
CA ASP A 58 8.86 -2.59 -28.85
C ASP A 58 9.23 -3.88 -29.61
N ARG A 59 9.48 -4.96 -28.87
CA ARG A 59 9.98 -6.24 -29.41
C ARG A 59 8.85 -7.18 -29.85
N GLY A 60 7.87 -6.64 -30.57
CA GLY A 60 6.74 -7.41 -31.11
C GLY A 60 5.47 -7.26 -30.28
N THR A 61 4.76 -8.36 -30.03
CA THR A 61 3.40 -8.32 -29.46
C THR A 61 3.35 -8.41 -27.93
N LEU A 62 4.49 -8.33 -27.23
CA LEU A 62 4.56 -8.63 -25.79
C LEU A 62 3.75 -7.63 -24.95
N LEU A 63 3.85 -6.34 -25.24
CA LEU A 63 3.07 -5.32 -24.53
C LEU A 63 1.56 -5.49 -24.76
N ASP A 64 1.16 -5.88 -25.97
CA ASP A 64 -0.23 -6.19 -26.28
C ASP A 64 -0.74 -7.42 -25.53
N GLN A 65 0.08 -8.46 -25.43
CA GLN A 65 -0.26 -9.65 -24.65
C GLN A 65 -0.41 -9.35 -23.16
N ILE A 66 0.47 -8.51 -22.59
CA ILE A 66 0.35 -8.06 -21.21
C ILE A 66 -0.95 -7.29 -21.04
N ARG A 67 -1.21 -6.29 -21.90
CA ARG A 67 -2.43 -5.49 -21.87
C ARG A 67 -3.70 -6.34 -21.95
N GLN A 68 -3.73 -7.31 -22.86
CA GLN A 68 -4.88 -8.20 -23.02
C GLN A 68 -5.11 -9.07 -21.78
N ARG A 69 -4.05 -9.63 -21.19
CA ARG A 69 -4.16 -10.44 -19.98
C ARG A 69 -4.53 -9.60 -18.76
N CYS A 70 -4.07 -8.35 -18.68
CA CYS A 70 -4.41 -7.39 -17.64
C CYS A 70 -5.83 -6.80 -17.77
N ALA A 71 -6.53 -7.04 -18.89
CA ALA A 71 -7.85 -6.46 -19.13
C ALA A 71 -8.97 -7.09 -18.28
N ALA A 72 -8.78 -8.31 -17.79
CA ALA A 72 -9.74 -8.95 -16.89
C ALA A 72 -9.63 -8.37 -15.47
N PRO A 73 -10.75 -8.18 -14.75
CA PRO A 73 -10.72 -7.74 -13.35
C PRO A 73 -9.83 -8.65 -12.48
N ALA A 74 -9.01 -8.06 -11.62
CA ALA A 74 -8.10 -8.76 -10.71
C ALA A 74 -7.13 -9.75 -11.38
N SER A 75 -6.87 -9.57 -12.68
CA SER A 75 -5.92 -10.39 -13.42
C SER A 75 -4.47 -10.21 -12.92
N ARG A 76 -3.67 -11.26 -13.08
CA ARG A 76 -2.27 -11.29 -12.68
C ARG A 76 -1.44 -11.81 -13.84
N VAL A 77 -0.34 -11.12 -14.14
CA VAL A 77 0.60 -11.48 -15.18
C VAL A 77 1.98 -11.56 -14.57
N ALA A 78 2.67 -12.68 -14.80
CA ALA A 78 4.08 -12.84 -14.43
C ALA A 78 4.94 -12.69 -15.69
N LEU A 79 5.92 -11.79 -15.63
CA LEU A 79 6.97 -11.69 -16.65
C LEU A 79 8.12 -12.61 -16.24
N VAL A 80 8.34 -13.68 -17.00
CA VAL A 80 9.36 -14.70 -16.72
C VAL A 80 10.36 -14.74 -17.86
N GLY A 81 11.64 -14.88 -17.54
CA GLY A 81 12.72 -14.91 -18.52
C GLY A 81 14.07 -14.74 -17.86
N LEU A 82 15.13 -15.01 -18.62
CA LEU A 82 16.51 -14.92 -18.14
C LEU A 82 16.87 -13.53 -17.57
N GLY A 83 17.88 -13.49 -16.72
CA GLY A 83 18.44 -12.24 -16.22
C GLY A 83 18.87 -11.33 -17.38
N GLY A 84 18.62 -10.02 -17.27
CA GLY A 84 19.03 -9.05 -18.28
C GLY A 84 18.20 -9.01 -19.57
N VAL A 85 17.18 -9.86 -19.75
CA VAL A 85 16.36 -9.86 -20.99
C VAL A 85 15.45 -8.63 -21.16
N GLY A 86 15.36 -7.77 -20.13
CA GLY A 86 14.59 -6.52 -20.18
C GLY A 86 13.17 -6.58 -19.58
N LYS A 87 12.87 -7.55 -18.70
CA LYS A 87 11.54 -7.69 -18.06
C LYS A 87 11.08 -6.42 -17.34
N SER A 88 11.94 -5.82 -16.53
CA SER A 88 11.60 -4.59 -15.82
C SER A 88 11.42 -3.40 -16.77
N GLN A 89 12.20 -3.32 -17.86
CA GLN A 89 11.99 -2.31 -18.91
C GLN A 89 10.64 -2.47 -19.61
N LEU A 90 10.25 -3.71 -19.89
CA LEU A 90 8.93 -4.03 -20.44
C LEU A 90 7.80 -3.63 -19.48
N ALA A 91 7.96 -3.88 -18.17
CA ALA A 91 6.99 -3.45 -17.16
C ALA A 91 6.90 -1.92 -17.03
N ILE A 92 8.04 -1.22 -17.06
CA ILE A 92 8.10 0.25 -17.03
C ILE A 92 7.35 0.84 -18.23
N GLU A 93 7.63 0.37 -19.44
CA GLU A 93 6.93 0.87 -20.64
C GLU A 93 5.42 0.55 -20.57
N HIS A 94 5.02 -0.62 -20.08
CA HIS A 94 3.62 -0.94 -19.89
C HIS A 94 2.92 0.03 -18.91
N CYS A 95 3.57 0.36 -17.80
CA CYS A 95 3.07 1.34 -16.83
C CYS A 95 2.82 2.72 -17.48
N TYR A 96 3.79 3.22 -18.24
CA TYR A 96 3.65 4.51 -18.92
C TYR A 96 2.53 4.48 -19.97
N ARG A 97 2.43 3.41 -20.78
CA ARG A 97 1.32 3.25 -21.73
C ARG A 97 -0.04 3.19 -21.04
N THR A 98 -0.15 2.51 -19.90
CA THR A 98 -1.40 2.47 -19.12
C THR A 98 -1.77 3.86 -18.59
N ALA A 99 -0.80 4.63 -18.08
CA ALA A 99 -1.04 5.99 -17.62
C ALA A 99 -1.50 6.92 -18.76
N ASP A 100 -0.89 6.79 -19.95
CA ASP A 100 -1.26 7.58 -21.14
C ASP A 100 -2.66 7.22 -21.66
N GLN A 101 -2.99 5.92 -21.69
CA GLN A 101 -4.24 5.40 -22.28
C GLN A 101 -5.43 5.40 -21.31
N SER A 102 -5.17 5.42 -20.01
CA SER A 102 -6.19 5.41 -18.96
C SER A 102 -5.76 6.31 -17.79
N PRO A 103 -5.87 7.65 -17.94
CA PRO A 103 -5.46 8.62 -16.92
C PRO A 103 -6.21 8.50 -15.58
N ASP A 104 -7.34 7.79 -15.56
CA ASP A 104 -8.14 7.44 -14.39
C ASP A 104 -7.66 6.17 -13.66
N THR A 105 -6.56 5.56 -14.10
CA THR A 105 -5.98 4.35 -13.50
C THR A 105 -4.74 4.68 -12.68
N TRP A 106 -4.72 4.22 -11.42
CA TRP A 106 -3.53 4.29 -10.58
C TRP A 106 -2.45 3.37 -11.13
N VAL A 107 -1.23 3.86 -11.29
CA VAL A 107 -0.08 3.01 -11.65
C VAL A 107 0.90 3.04 -10.49
N LEU A 108 1.00 1.91 -9.81
CA LEU A 108 1.72 1.72 -8.55
C LEU A 108 2.89 0.75 -8.77
N TRP A 109 3.99 0.98 -8.05
CA TRP A 109 5.19 0.17 -8.14
C TRP A 109 5.66 -0.24 -6.75
N ALA A 110 5.98 -1.53 -6.57
CA ALA A 110 6.57 -2.02 -5.34
C ALA A 110 7.78 -2.93 -5.61
N HIS A 111 8.83 -2.75 -4.82
CA HIS A 111 10.01 -3.58 -4.86
C HIS A 111 9.82 -4.81 -3.97
N ALA A 112 9.71 -5.98 -4.60
CA ALA A 112 9.42 -7.25 -3.94
C ALA A 112 10.66 -8.12 -3.71
N SER A 113 11.85 -7.51 -3.63
CA SER A 113 13.12 -8.25 -3.48
C SER A 113 13.29 -8.95 -2.14
N ASN A 114 12.60 -8.48 -1.10
CA ASN A 114 12.47 -9.10 0.22
C ASN A 114 11.32 -8.43 0.99
N THR A 115 10.94 -9.00 2.13
CA THR A 115 9.82 -8.50 2.96
C THR A 115 9.99 -7.04 3.40
N ALA A 116 11.20 -6.63 3.82
CA ALA A 116 11.43 -5.27 4.32
C ALA A 116 11.28 -4.21 3.22
N ARG A 117 11.86 -4.47 2.03
CA ARG A 117 11.69 -3.57 0.86
C ARG A 117 10.25 -3.50 0.40
N LEU A 118 9.58 -4.64 0.43
CA LEU A 118 8.18 -4.72 0.05
C LEU A 118 7.28 -3.95 1.03
N GLU A 119 7.50 -4.10 2.34
CA GLU A 119 6.78 -3.34 3.36
C GLU A 119 7.01 -1.83 3.18
N GLN A 120 8.25 -1.42 2.93
CA GLN A 120 8.60 -0.03 2.65
C GLN A 120 7.86 0.50 1.41
N SER A 121 7.83 -0.26 0.30
CA SER A 121 7.05 0.13 -0.88
C SER A 121 5.55 0.20 -0.60
N PHE A 122 5.00 -0.67 0.23
CA PHE A 122 3.59 -0.58 0.62
C PHE A 122 3.29 0.64 1.50
N ARG A 123 4.22 1.09 2.34
CA ARG A 123 4.11 2.37 3.07
C ARG A 123 4.10 3.55 2.11
N GLU A 124 4.99 3.55 1.13
CA GLU A 124 5.02 4.57 0.08
C GLU A 124 3.72 4.60 -0.74
N ILE A 125 3.19 3.45 -1.14
CA ILE A 125 1.89 3.35 -1.81
C ILE A 125 0.78 3.90 -0.91
N ALA A 126 0.76 3.51 0.37
CA ALA A 126 -0.23 3.99 1.32
C ALA A 126 -0.21 5.53 1.43
N ASP A 127 0.97 6.14 1.38
CA ASP A 127 1.15 7.59 1.36
C ASP A 127 0.69 8.23 0.04
N GLN A 128 1.06 7.65 -1.10
CA GLN A 128 0.67 8.13 -2.44
C GLN A 128 -0.84 8.20 -2.60
N VAL A 129 -1.54 7.15 -2.17
CA VAL A 129 -3.01 7.05 -2.28
C VAL A 129 -3.74 7.58 -1.04
N LYS A 130 -2.99 8.11 -0.06
CA LYS A 130 -3.49 8.69 1.19
C LYS A 130 -4.43 7.76 1.96
N VAL A 131 -4.05 6.50 2.13
CA VAL A 131 -4.84 5.54 2.93
C VAL A 131 -4.99 6.06 4.37
N ARG A 132 -6.18 5.88 4.95
CA ARG A 132 -6.42 6.20 6.37
C ARG A 132 -5.66 5.24 7.27
N GLY A 133 -5.07 5.77 8.35
CA GLY A 133 -4.26 4.97 9.28
C GLY A 133 -2.81 4.74 8.86
N ARG A 134 -2.39 5.21 7.67
CA ARG A 134 -1.01 5.03 7.17
C ARG A 134 0.08 5.66 8.03
N LYS A 135 -0.27 6.68 8.83
CA LYS A 135 0.67 7.38 9.73
C LYS A 135 0.94 6.63 11.03
N ASP A 136 0.16 5.58 11.32
CA ASP A 136 0.41 4.72 12.48
C ASP A 136 1.60 3.79 12.18
N PRO A 137 2.73 3.90 12.91
CA PRO A 137 3.89 3.03 12.71
C PRO A 137 3.58 1.55 12.93
N GLN A 138 2.57 1.24 13.76
CA GLN A 138 2.15 -0.12 14.10
C GLN A 138 1.06 -0.66 13.17
N ALA A 139 0.60 0.12 12.19
CA ALA A 139 -0.40 -0.36 11.26
C ALA A 139 0.14 -1.49 10.38
N ASP A 140 -0.70 -2.50 10.15
CA ASP A 140 -0.50 -3.50 9.09
C ASP A 140 -0.72 -2.82 7.73
N VAL A 141 0.37 -2.28 7.18
CA VAL A 141 0.34 -1.52 5.92
C VAL A 141 -0.14 -2.37 4.75
N PHE A 142 0.17 -3.67 4.75
CA PHE A 142 -0.27 -4.58 3.71
C PHE A 142 -1.79 -4.72 3.71
N LYS A 143 -2.38 -4.84 4.90
CA LYS A 143 -3.84 -4.83 5.06
C LYS A 143 -4.45 -3.52 4.60
N LEU A 144 -3.87 -2.39 4.99
CA LEU A 144 -4.36 -1.06 4.60
C LEU A 144 -4.41 -0.88 3.07
N VAL A 145 -3.30 -1.17 2.39
CA VAL A 145 -3.22 -1.06 0.93
C VAL A 145 -4.13 -2.07 0.25
N ARG A 146 -4.21 -3.32 0.74
CA ARG A 146 -5.15 -4.32 0.20
C ARG A 146 -6.59 -3.82 0.27
N ASP A 147 -7.00 -3.35 1.44
CA ASP A 147 -8.39 -2.92 1.67
C ASP A 147 -8.71 -1.70 0.78
N TRP A 148 -7.72 -0.82 0.55
CA TRP A 148 -7.81 0.26 -0.44
C TRP A 148 -7.94 -0.26 -1.89
N LEU A 149 -7.11 -1.22 -2.31
CA LEU A 149 -7.16 -1.80 -3.66
C LEU A 149 -8.46 -2.56 -3.95
N ARG A 150 -9.17 -3.04 -2.91
CA ARG A 150 -10.45 -3.75 -3.03
C ARG A 150 -11.66 -2.83 -3.14
N ASP A 151 -11.57 -1.61 -2.62
CA ASP A 151 -12.70 -0.69 -2.64
C ASP A 151 -12.84 -0.08 -4.04
N ALA A 152 -13.89 -0.49 -4.76
CA ALA A 152 -14.19 -0.02 -6.11
C ALA A 152 -14.34 1.51 -6.21
N LYS A 153 -14.59 2.21 -5.10
CA LYS A 153 -14.64 3.68 -5.05
C LYS A 153 -13.28 4.34 -5.32
N ASN A 154 -12.19 3.61 -5.14
CA ASN A 154 -10.83 4.10 -5.39
C ASN A 154 -10.42 4.03 -6.86
N GLY A 155 -11.24 3.41 -7.72
CA GLY A 155 -11.03 3.34 -9.16
C GLY A 155 -10.13 2.18 -9.60
N ARG A 156 -9.66 2.26 -10.84
CA ARG A 156 -8.82 1.22 -11.46
C ARG A 156 -7.37 1.36 -11.01
N TRP A 157 -6.66 0.25 -10.91
CA TRP A 157 -5.24 0.26 -10.56
C TRP A 157 -4.46 -0.80 -11.33
N LEU A 158 -3.18 -0.52 -11.52
CA LEU A 158 -2.12 -1.42 -11.98
C LEU A 158 -1.03 -1.40 -10.92
N LEU A 159 -0.70 -2.55 -10.34
CA LEU A 159 0.38 -2.69 -9.37
C LEU A 159 1.47 -3.60 -9.96
N VAL A 160 2.69 -3.08 -10.10
CA VAL A 160 3.86 -3.85 -10.49
C VAL A 160 4.63 -4.27 -9.24
N LEU A 161 4.93 -5.57 -9.16
CA LEU A 161 5.84 -6.15 -8.16
C LEU A 161 7.14 -6.52 -8.86
N ASP A 162 8.17 -5.69 -8.71
CA ASP A 162 9.46 -5.88 -9.36
C ASP A 162 10.42 -6.69 -8.48
N ASN A 163 11.24 -7.53 -9.10
CA ASN A 163 12.20 -8.41 -8.42
C ASN A 163 11.54 -9.36 -7.39
N ALA A 164 10.36 -9.88 -7.70
CA ALA A 164 9.62 -10.83 -6.86
C ALA A 164 10.19 -12.26 -6.96
N ASP A 165 11.51 -12.41 -6.79
CA ASP A 165 12.22 -13.66 -7.04
C ASP A 165 12.35 -14.52 -5.77
N ASP A 166 12.08 -13.93 -4.60
CA ASP A 166 12.15 -14.60 -3.32
C ASP A 166 10.88 -15.43 -3.07
N ALA A 167 11.05 -16.75 -2.98
CA ALA A 167 9.97 -17.67 -2.69
C ALA A 167 9.23 -17.33 -1.39
N ALA A 168 9.90 -16.75 -0.38
CA ALA A 168 9.29 -16.35 0.88
C ALA A 168 8.32 -15.16 0.71
N VAL A 169 8.56 -14.32 -0.29
CA VAL A 169 7.71 -13.19 -0.65
C VAL A 169 6.43 -13.68 -1.36
N LEU A 170 6.52 -14.77 -2.13
CA LEU A 170 5.41 -15.31 -2.93
C LEU A 170 4.63 -16.46 -2.28
N SER A 171 5.24 -17.29 -1.42
CA SER A 171 4.63 -18.49 -0.82
C SER A 171 5.30 -18.94 0.50
N PRO A 172 4.59 -19.59 1.45
CA PRO A 172 5.17 -20.07 2.70
C PRO A 172 6.15 -21.22 2.51
N THR A 173 7.29 -21.13 3.20
CA THR A 173 7.96 -22.30 3.74
C THR A 173 7.53 -22.46 5.20
N ASP A 174 7.06 -23.66 5.56
CA ASP A 174 6.46 -23.96 6.85
C ASP A 174 7.40 -23.73 8.05
N GLY A 175 6.88 -23.03 9.06
CA GLY A 175 7.31 -23.17 10.46
C GLY A 175 7.85 -21.89 11.10
N GLY A 176 7.08 -21.32 12.04
CA GLY A 176 7.52 -20.19 12.89
C GLY A 176 6.73 -18.90 12.65
N ALA A 177 6.45 -18.18 13.73
CA ALA A 177 5.45 -17.13 13.83
C ALA A 177 5.84 -15.79 13.15
N LEU A 178 5.83 -15.78 11.81
CA LEU A 178 5.78 -14.60 10.93
C LEU A 178 5.07 -15.00 9.62
N ARG A 179 3.78 -15.35 9.71
CA ARG A 179 3.01 -16.03 8.64
C ARG A 179 2.04 -15.13 7.86
N GLN A 180 2.47 -14.07 7.17
CA GLN A 180 1.55 -13.34 6.29
C GLN A 180 2.18 -12.95 4.93
N HIS A 181 1.74 -13.67 3.87
CA HIS A 181 2.23 -13.63 2.49
C HIS A 181 1.59 -12.55 1.62
N LEU A 182 2.29 -12.13 0.55
CA LEU A 182 1.76 -11.23 -0.50
C LEU A 182 0.45 -11.68 -1.13
N SER A 183 0.27 -12.99 -1.33
CA SER A 183 -0.92 -13.54 -1.97
C SER A 183 -2.22 -13.20 -1.24
N ARG A 184 -2.14 -12.93 0.08
CA ARG A 184 -3.27 -12.50 0.92
C ARG A 184 -3.57 -11.00 0.81
N TYR A 185 -2.60 -10.23 0.32
CA TYR A 185 -2.66 -8.77 0.24
C TYR A 185 -2.91 -8.22 -1.16
N ILE A 186 -2.81 -9.06 -2.18
CA ILE A 186 -3.24 -8.71 -3.54
C ILE A 186 -4.70 -9.19 -3.71
N PRO A 187 -5.64 -8.32 -4.10
CA PRO A 187 -7.01 -8.72 -4.40
C PRO A 187 -7.11 -9.83 -5.44
N SER A 188 -8.16 -10.64 -5.34
CA SER A 188 -8.51 -11.74 -6.25
C SER A 188 -9.80 -11.43 -6.97
#